data_AF-A0A7W0F211-F1
#
_entry.id   AF-A0A7W0F211-F1
#
_cell.length_a   1.000
_cell.length_b   1.000
_cell.length_c   1.000
_cell.angle_alpha   90.00
_cell.angle_beta   90.00
_cell.angle_gamma   90.00
#
_symmetry.space_group_name_H-M   'P 1'
#
loop_
_entity.id
_entity.type
_entity.pdbx_description
1 polymer ?
#
loop_
_entity_poly.entity_id
_entity_poly.type
_entity_poly.pdbx_seq_one_letter_code
_entity_poly.pdbx_strand_id
1 'polypeptide(L)'
;MKKVIVVGGGPAGLMAAITASEESADVTLLEKMPSAARKLAITGKGRCNLTNSAGMADFLKKFSDGGRFIKPSFYRFFNSDLMEFFENNNVPLKTERGGRVFPESDKS
;
A
#
# COMPACT_ATOMS: atom_id res chain seq x y z
N MET A 1 -14.03 18.62 13.25
CA MET A 1 -13.04 17.99 12.35
C MET A 1 -11.83 17.60 13.17
N LYS A 2 -11.37 16.34 13.12
CA LYS A 2 -10.14 15.93 13.81
C LYS A 2 -8.94 16.44 13.01
N LYS A 3 -7.89 16.92 13.68
CA LYS A 3 -6.62 17.30 13.03
C LYS A 3 -5.64 16.13 13.14
N VAL A 4 -5.08 15.70 12.02
CA VAL A 4 -4.16 14.55 11.94
C VAL A 4 -2.89 14.98 11.22
N ILE A 5 -1.74 14.72 11.82
CA ILE A 5 -0.44 14.90 11.19
C ILE A 5 0.14 13.51 10.89
N VAL A 6 0.47 13.26 9.63
CA VAL A 6 1.17 12.06 9.18
C VAL A 6 2.61 12.43 8.85
N VAL A 7 3.58 11.73 9.43
CA VAL A 7 5.01 11.98 9.22
C VAL A 7 5.61 10.86 8.38
N GLY A 8 5.98 11.19 7.14
CA GLY A 8 6.56 10.31 6.12
C GLY A 8 5.57 10.01 4.98
N GLY A 9 5.90 10.44 3.76
CA GLY A 9 5.17 10.20 2.52
C GLY A 9 5.55 8.89 1.82
N GLY A 10 5.83 7.83 2.60
CA GLY A 10 5.96 6.46 2.09
C GLY A 10 4.60 5.79 1.88
N PRO A 11 4.55 4.53 1.41
CA PRO A 11 3.28 3.83 1.16
C PRO A 11 2.35 3.79 2.38
N ALA A 12 2.89 3.51 3.57
CA ALA A 12 2.09 3.48 4.80
C ALA A 12 1.52 4.86 5.17
N GLY A 13 2.31 5.92 5.04
CA GLY A 13 1.86 7.28 5.38
C GLY A 13 0.86 7.84 4.35
N LEU A 14 1.06 7.54 3.07
CA LEU A 14 0.10 7.89 2.02
C LEU A 14 -1.27 7.23 2.26
N MET A 15 -1.30 5.92 2.51
CA MET A 15 -2.55 5.23 2.84
C MET A 15 -3.18 5.76 4.13
N ALA A 16 -2.39 6.02 5.18
CA ALA A 16 -2.90 6.58 6.42
C ALA A 16 -3.51 7.98 6.23
N ALA A 17 -2.89 8.83 5.40
CA ALA A 17 -3.39 10.17 5.11
C ALA A 17 -4.71 10.12 4.31
N ILE A 18 -4.80 9.24 3.31
CA ILE A 18 -6.02 9.01 2.53
C ILE A 18 -7.14 8.55 3.45
N THR A 19 -6.93 7.47 4.21
CA THR A 19 -7.96 6.92 5.10
C THR A 19 -8.41 7.93 6.17
N ALA A 20 -7.49 8.71 6.74
CA ALA A 20 -7.87 9.76 7.68
C ALA A 20 -8.71 10.87 7.02
N SER A 21 -8.40 11.23 5.77
CA SER A 21 -9.15 12.23 5.02
C SER A 21 -10.55 11.75 4.65
N GLU A 22 -10.71 10.47 4.29
CA GLU A 22 -12.02 9.83 4.02
C GLU A 22 -12.92 9.87 5.27
N GLU A 23 -12.33 9.78 6.46
CA GLU A 23 -12.99 9.95 7.76
C GLU A 23 -13.20 11.43 8.16
N SER A 24 -13.16 12.35 7.20
CA SER A 24 -13.37 13.79 7.38
C SER A 24 -12.40 14.44 8.38
N ALA A 25 -11.15 13.96 8.47
CA ALA A 25 -10.09 14.64 9.20
C ALA A 25 -9.44 15.75 8.36
N ASP A 26 -8.95 16.79 9.03
CA ASP A 26 -8.03 17.79 8.48
C ASP A 26 -6.61 17.22 8.57
N VAL A 27 -6.08 16.75 7.43
CA VAL A 27 -4.83 15.97 7.37
C VAL A 27 -3.68 16.82 6.83
N THR A 28 -2.56 16.85 7.57
CA THR A 28 -1.28 17.36 7.09
C THR A 28 -0.29 16.20 6.95
N LEU A 29 0.19 15.95 5.73
CA LEU A 29 1.26 14.98 5.46
C LEU A 29 2.61 15.71 5.33
N LEU A 30 3.60 15.28 6.12
CA LEU A 30 4.96 15.80 6.09
C LEU A 30 5.90 14.78 5.45
N GLU A 31 6.66 15.16 4.43
CA GLU A 31 7.69 14.34 3.81
C GLU A 31 9.03 15.10 3.84
N LYS A 32 10.10 14.39 4.22
CA LYS A 32 11.46 14.96 4.31
C LYS A 32 12.06 15.17 2.92
N MET A 33 11.77 14.26 2.00
CA MET A 33 12.32 14.27 0.65
C MET A 33 11.55 15.22 -0.28
N PRO A 34 12.15 15.66 -1.41
CA PRO A 34 11.49 16.58 -2.34
C PRO A 34 10.19 16.06 -2.97
N SER A 35 9.95 14.75 -2.92
CA SER A 35 8.72 14.12 -3.38
C SER A 35 8.39 12.90 -2.50
N ALA A 36 7.10 12.60 -2.40
CA ALA A 36 6.58 11.38 -1.76
C ALA A 36 6.93 10.13 -2.57
N ALA A 37 6.75 8.96 -1.97
CA ALA A 37 6.85 7.64 -2.62
C ALA A 37 8.20 7.31 -3.29
N ARG A 38 9.29 8.08 -3.08
CA ARG A 38 10.58 7.84 -3.78
C ARG A 38 11.11 6.42 -3.65
N LYS A 39 11.04 5.82 -2.46
CA LYS A 39 11.44 4.42 -2.26
C LYS A 39 10.48 3.43 -2.93
N LEU A 40 9.17 3.73 -2.92
CA LEU A 40 8.16 2.91 -3.56
C LEU A 40 8.35 2.89 -5.08
N ALA A 41 8.65 4.06 -5.68
CA ALA A 41 8.84 4.21 -7.11
C ALA A 41 9.96 3.33 -7.66
N ILE A 42 11.05 3.17 -6.91
CA ILE A 42 12.18 2.32 -7.34
C ILE A 42 11.95 0.82 -7.09
N THR A 43 10.87 0.41 -6.41
CA THR A 43 10.56 -1.01 -6.21
C THR A 43 10.23 -1.69 -7.53
N GLY A 44 10.43 -3.01 -7.60
CA GLY A 44 10.11 -3.76 -8.82
C GLY A 44 10.92 -3.33 -10.05
N LYS A 45 12.09 -2.69 -9.83
CA LYS A 45 12.93 -2.05 -10.87
C LYS A 45 12.24 -0.88 -11.59
N GLY A 46 11.57 -0.01 -10.83
CA GLY A 46 10.86 1.15 -11.41
C GLY A 46 9.41 0.85 -11.85
N ARG A 47 8.93 -0.37 -11.60
CA ARG A 47 7.60 -0.84 -12.01
C ARG A 47 6.59 -0.87 -10.88
N CYS A 48 7.02 -0.58 -9.65
CA CYS A 48 6.20 -0.62 -8.44
C CYS A 48 5.58 -2.01 -8.17
N ASN A 49 6.31 -2.88 -7.47
CA ASN A 49 5.71 -4.15 -7.01
C ASN A 49 4.77 -3.87 -5.83
N LEU A 50 3.49 -3.64 -6.11
CA LEU A 50 2.50 -3.10 -5.18
C LEU A 50 2.16 -4.06 -4.04
N THR A 51 1.91 -5.33 -4.39
CA THR A 51 1.51 -6.36 -3.42
C THR A 51 1.82 -7.77 -3.96
N ASN A 52 1.34 -8.80 -3.26
CA ASN A 52 1.38 -10.18 -3.71
C ASN A 52 -0.03 -10.79 -3.66
N SER A 53 -0.40 -11.62 -4.64
CA SER A 53 -1.73 -12.23 -4.77
C SER A 53 -1.93 -13.51 -3.93
N ALA A 54 -0.96 -13.90 -3.10
CA ALA A 54 -1.12 -15.05 -2.21
C ALA A 54 -2.29 -14.87 -1.23
N GLY A 55 -3.00 -15.97 -0.95
CA GLY A 55 -4.06 -15.97 0.06
C GLY A 55 -3.52 -15.75 1.49
N MET A 56 -4.38 -15.28 2.40
CA MET A 56 -4.05 -14.89 3.78
C MET A 56 -3.12 -15.87 4.50
N ALA A 57 -3.42 -17.17 4.44
CA ALA A 57 -2.65 -18.19 5.13
C ALA A 57 -1.19 -18.27 4.64
N ASP A 58 -0.97 -18.21 3.32
CA ASP A 58 0.38 -18.26 2.74
C ASP A 58 1.10 -16.92 2.81
N PHE A 59 0.34 -15.82 2.77
CA PHE A 59 0.86 -14.47 2.93
C PHE A 59 1.44 -14.26 4.35
N LEU A 60 0.70 -14.66 5.38
CA LEU A 60 1.12 -14.55 6.79
C LEU A 60 2.40 -15.35 7.11
N LYS A 61 2.65 -16.47 6.40
CA LYS A 61 3.90 -17.24 6.53
C LYS A 61 5.15 -16.47 6.10
N LYS A 62 5.00 -15.35 5.38
CA LYS A 62 6.12 -14.46 4.99
C LYS A 62 6.49 -13.45 6.06
N PHE A 63 5.73 -13.37 7.16
CA PHE A 63 5.97 -12.48 8.28
C PHE A 63 6.50 -13.28 9.48
N SER A 64 7.27 -12.62 10.35
CA SER A 64 7.75 -13.21 11.59
C SER A 64 6.59 -13.70 12.46
N ASP A 65 6.83 -14.78 13.22
CA ASP A 65 5.85 -15.39 14.14
C ASP A 65 4.49 -15.71 13.48
N GLY A 66 4.50 -16.07 12.19
CA GLY A 66 3.29 -16.34 11.41
C GLY A 66 2.37 -15.12 11.27
N GLY A 67 2.94 -13.91 11.35
CA GLY A 67 2.23 -12.65 11.20
C GLY A 67 1.27 -12.32 12.35
N ARG A 68 1.49 -12.87 13.55
CA ARG A 68 0.61 -12.63 14.73
C ARG A 68 0.28 -11.16 14.96
N PHE A 69 1.27 -10.27 14.81
CA PHE A 69 1.10 -8.83 14.99
C PHE A 69 0.29 -8.18 13.87
N ILE A 70 0.54 -8.56 12.61
CA ILE A 70 -0.06 -7.90 11.43
C ILE A 70 -1.44 -8.45 11.06
N LYS A 71 -1.75 -9.68 11.51
CA LYS A 71 -2.98 -10.40 11.19
C LYS A 71 -4.26 -9.59 11.45
N PRO A 72 -4.43 -8.87 12.58
CA PRO A 72 -5.62 -8.03 12.79
C PRO A 72 -5.77 -6.93 11.73
N SER A 73 -4.67 -6.33 11.27
CA SER A 73 -4.69 -5.31 10.21
C SER A 73 -5.12 -5.92 8.88
N PHE A 74 -4.62 -7.10 8.54
CA PHE A 74 -5.01 -7.81 7.32
C PHE A 74 -6.47 -8.29 7.31
N TYR A 75 -7.13 -8.45 8.46
CA TYR A 75 -8.57 -8.67 8.47
C TYR A 75 -9.41 -7.42 8.13
N ARG A 76 -8.82 -6.23 8.23
CA ARG A 76 -9.49 -4.96 7.90
C ARG A 76 -9.13 -4.45 6.51
N PHE A 77 -7.89 -4.68 6.08
CA PHE A 77 -7.37 -4.26 4.80
C PHE A 77 -6.23 -5.19 4.35
N PHE A 78 -6.45 -5.95 3.29
CA PHE A 78 -5.54 -6.96 2.77
C PHE A 78 -5.10 -6.66 1.33
N ASN A 79 -4.52 -7.65 0.65
CA ASN A 79 -4.02 -7.49 -0.72
C ASN A 79 -5.15 -7.27 -1.74
N SER A 80 -6.30 -7.93 -1.57
CA SER A 80 -7.46 -7.76 -2.43
C SER A 80 -8.00 -6.34 -2.37
N ASP A 81 -8.14 -5.79 -1.17
CA ASP A 81 -8.63 -4.43 -0.96
C ASP A 81 -7.65 -3.41 -1.54
N LEU A 82 -6.34 -3.66 -1.42
CA LEU A 82 -5.32 -2.83 -2.04
C LEU A 82 -5.36 -2.88 -3.57
N MET A 83 -5.58 -4.06 -4.15
CA MET A 83 -5.71 -4.20 -5.60
C MET A 83 -6.94 -3.45 -6.11
N GLU A 84 -8.09 -3.64 -5.44
CA GLU A 84 -9.33 -2.94 -5.74
C GLU A 84 -9.19 -1.42 -5.60
N PHE A 85 -8.48 -0.95 -4.56
CA PHE A 85 -8.19 0.47 -4.39
C PHE A 85 -7.51 1.08 -5.61
N PHE A 86 -6.50 0.42 -6.18
CA PHE A 86 -5.80 0.93 -7.37
C PHE A 86 -6.66 0.85 -8.64
N GLU A 87 -7.37 -0.27 -8.84
CA GLU A 87 -8.28 -0.46 -9.98
C GLU A 87 -9.38 0.60 -10.00
N ASN A 88 -10.01 0.86 -8.84
CA ASN A 88 -11.04 1.89 -8.69
C ASN A 88 -10.51 3.31 -8.91
N ASN A 89 -9.20 3.51 -8.82
CA ASN A 89 -8.52 4.78 -9.11
C ASN A 89 -7.86 4.79 -10.51
N ASN A 90 -8.34 3.96 -11.44
CA ASN A 90 -7.89 3.87 -12.83
C ASN A 90 -6.41 3.48 -13.00
N VAL A 91 -5.89 2.66 -12.09
CA VAL A 91 -4.57 2.05 -12.20
C VAL A 91 -4.76 0.55 -12.40
N PRO A 92 -4.93 0.07 -13.65
CA PRO A 92 -5.12 -1.34 -13.92
C PRO A 92 -3.88 -2.15 -13.53
N LEU A 93 -4.10 -3.36 -13.03
CA LEU A 93 -3.09 -4.22 -12.44
C LEU A 93 -2.94 -5.54 -13.19
N LYS A 94 -1.70 -6.04 -13.22
CA LYS A 94 -1.36 -7.38 -13.70
C LYS A 94 -0.64 -8.17 -12.64
N THR A 95 -0.94 -9.47 -12.59
CA THR A 95 -0.24 -10.43 -11.73
C THR A 95 0.79 -11.21 -12.54
N GLU A 96 2.04 -11.20 -12.09
CA GLU A 96 3.16 -11.92 -12.70
C GLU A 96 3.55 -13.16 -11.89
N ARG A 97 4.56 -13.90 -12.40
CA ARG A 97 5.18 -15.06 -11.74
C ARG A 97 5.47 -14.78 -10.26
N GLY A 98 5.11 -15.75 -9.43
CA GLY A 98 5.27 -15.70 -7.98
C GLY A 98 4.21 -14.85 -7.27
N GLY A 99 3.12 -14.52 -7.96
CA GLY A 99 2.01 -13.73 -7.42
C GLY A 99 2.33 -12.25 -7.27
N ARG A 100 3.40 -11.74 -7.90
CA ARG A 100 3.79 -10.32 -7.79
C ARG A 100 2.81 -9.46 -8.57
N VAL A 101 2.34 -8.37 -7.99
CA VAL A 101 1.32 -7.50 -8.61
C VAL A 101 1.96 -6.17 -8.99
N PHE A 102 1.75 -5.76 -10.24
CA PHE A 102 2.29 -4.53 -10.84
C PHE A 102 1.18 -3.76 -11.55
N PRO A 103 1.31 -2.42 -11.74
CA PRO A 103 0.54 -1.69 -12.72
C PRO A 103 0.74 -2.27 -14.13
N GLU A 104 -0.30 -2.28 -14.96
CA GLU A 104 -0.18 -2.72 -16.35
C GLU A 104 0.83 -1.90 -17.14
N SER A 105 0.97 -0.62 -16.81
CA SER A 105 1.88 0.34 -17.44
C SER A 105 3.38 0.03 -17.29
N ASP A 106 3.75 -0.87 -16.37
CA ASP A 106 5.14 -1.12 -15.94
C ASP A 106 5.89 0.14 -15.47
N LYS A 107 5.18 1.19 -15.05
CA LYS A 107 5.78 2.45 -14.61
C LYS A 107 5.24 2.87 -13.24
N SER A 108 6.16 3.27 -12.37
CA SER A 108 5.89 3.93 -11.09
C SER A 108 5.60 5.42 -11.23
#